data_AF-A0A9I9E5I5-F1
#
_entry.id   AF-A0A9I9E5I5-F1
#
_cell.length_a   1.000
_cell.length_b   1.000
_cell.length_c   1.000
_cell.angle_alpha   90.00
_cell.angle_beta   90.00
_cell.angle_gamma   90.00
#
_symmetry.space_group_name_H-M   'P 1'
#
loop_
_entity.id
_entity.type
_entity.pdbx_description
1 polymer ?
#
loop_
_entity_poly.entity_id
_entity_poly.type
_entity_poly.pdbx_seq_one_letter_code
_entity_poly.pdbx_strand_id
1 'polypeptide(L)'
;ACPISFEFLNYTIITSKCKGPQYSPKLCCSALTELVCPYVDALNDMTTDCASTIFSYINLYGKYPPGLFSSICREGVEGLACPPLPPPSNSNSTSLLKRSSPSNVNASGLLLLLLSLL
;
A
#
# COMPACT_ATOMS: atom_id res chain seq x y z
N ALA A 1 -7.74 -24.94 -6.65
CA ALA A 1 -8.57 -23.92 -7.33
C ALA A 1 -8.86 -22.80 -6.34
N CYS A 2 -8.78 -21.56 -6.78
CA CYS A 2 -8.94 -20.38 -5.95
C CYS A 2 -10.44 -20.17 -5.61
N PRO A 3 -10.80 -19.99 -4.34
CA PRO A 3 -12.20 -19.76 -3.96
C PRO A 3 -12.69 -18.33 -4.32
N ILE A 4 -11.79 -17.43 -4.71
CA ILE A 4 -12.11 -16.03 -5.02
C ILE A 4 -12.26 -15.86 -6.53
N SER A 5 -13.35 -15.22 -6.95
CA SER A 5 -13.55 -14.83 -8.35
C SER A 5 -12.83 -13.50 -8.65
N PHE A 6 -11.63 -13.59 -9.23
CA PHE A 6 -10.87 -12.40 -9.61
C PHE A 6 -11.30 -11.79 -10.96
N GLU A 7 -12.11 -12.49 -11.75
CA GLU A 7 -12.52 -12.04 -13.09
C GLU A 7 -13.18 -10.65 -13.10
N PHE A 8 -14.01 -10.38 -12.09
CA PHE A 8 -14.85 -9.18 -12.03
C PHE A 8 -14.27 -8.03 -11.20
N LEU A 9 -12.97 -8.11 -10.84
CA LEU A 9 -12.32 -7.02 -10.13
C LEU A 9 -12.16 -5.77 -10.99
N ASN A 10 -12.03 -4.60 -10.34
CA ASN A 10 -11.74 -3.35 -11.02
C ASN A 10 -10.23 -3.24 -11.35
N TYR A 11 -9.84 -3.73 -12.53
CA TYR A 11 -8.47 -3.65 -13.02
C TYR A 11 -8.04 -2.23 -13.42
N THR A 12 -8.93 -1.23 -13.42
CA THR A 12 -8.53 0.17 -13.66
C THR A 12 -7.59 0.69 -12.59
N ILE A 13 -7.65 0.17 -11.36
CA ILE A 13 -6.71 0.52 -10.27
C ILE A 13 -5.26 0.35 -10.73
N ILE A 14 -4.95 -0.74 -11.44
CA ILE A 14 -3.59 -1.02 -11.94
C ILE A 14 -3.35 -0.43 -13.33
N THR A 15 -4.29 -0.58 -14.26
CA THR A 15 -4.08 -0.19 -15.67
C THR A 15 -4.07 1.33 -15.89
N SER A 16 -4.68 2.12 -15.01
CA SER A 16 -4.61 3.58 -15.08
C SER A 16 -3.28 4.16 -14.61
N LYS A 17 -2.55 3.44 -13.73
CA LYS A 17 -1.33 3.91 -13.05
C LYS A 17 -0.06 3.27 -13.60
N CYS A 18 -0.09 1.96 -13.86
CA CYS A 18 1.06 1.20 -14.35
C CYS A 18 1.03 1.11 -15.88
N LYS A 19 1.81 1.95 -16.56
CA LYS A 19 1.80 2.08 -18.03
C LYS A 19 3.18 1.84 -18.62
N GLY A 20 3.21 1.14 -19.75
CA GLY A 20 4.41 0.94 -20.55
C GLY A 20 4.67 2.11 -21.51
N PRO A 21 5.81 2.09 -22.24
CA PRO A 21 6.84 1.05 -22.21
C PRO A 21 7.76 1.12 -20.96
N GLN A 22 7.82 2.28 -20.30
CA GLN A 22 8.61 2.47 -19.08
C GLN A 22 7.72 2.31 -17.85
N TYR A 23 7.68 1.09 -17.31
CA TYR A 23 6.93 0.78 -16.11
C TYR A 23 7.63 1.36 -14.87
N SER A 24 7.07 2.44 -14.31
CA SER A 24 7.57 3.02 -13.07
C SER A 24 7.35 2.06 -11.89
N PRO A 25 8.40 1.58 -11.18
CA PRO A 25 8.25 0.70 -10.03
C PRO A 25 7.33 1.31 -8.97
N LYS A 26 7.52 2.59 -8.64
CA LYS A 26 6.70 3.29 -7.63
C LYS A 26 5.21 3.24 -7.97
N LEU A 27 4.83 3.57 -9.20
CA LEU A 27 3.42 3.60 -9.61
C LEU A 27 2.85 2.18 -9.75
N CYS A 28 3.61 1.27 -10.35
CA CYS A 28 3.18 -0.10 -10.59
C CYS A 28 3.02 -0.90 -9.30
N CYS A 29 3.98 -0.84 -8.39
CA CYS A 29 3.94 -1.60 -7.15
C CYS A 29 2.91 -1.03 -6.18
N SER A 30 2.75 0.29 -6.11
CA SER A 30 1.66 0.90 -5.33
C SER A 30 0.28 0.47 -5.84
N ALA A 31 0.05 0.53 -7.15
CA ALA A 31 -1.21 0.11 -7.74
C ALA A 31 -1.47 -1.40 -7.60
N LEU A 32 -0.41 -2.21 -7.69
CA LEU A 32 -0.48 -3.65 -7.42
C LEU A 32 -0.92 -3.89 -5.97
N THR A 33 -0.28 -3.28 -4.98
CA THR A 33 -0.66 -3.44 -3.57
C THR A 33 -2.11 -3.01 -3.30
N GLU A 34 -2.58 -1.92 -3.92
CA GLU A 34 -3.97 -1.48 -3.79
C GLU A 34 -4.97 -2.52 -4.32
N LEU A 35 -4.63 -3.20 -5.41
CA LEU A 35 -5.47 -4.25 -6.00
C LEU A 35 -5.45 -5.56 -5.20
N VAL A 36 -4.27 -5.99 -4.73
CA VAL A 36 -4.06 -7.37 -4.26
C VAL A 36 -4.09 -7.52 -2.74
N CYS A 37 -3.76 -6.47 -1.98
CA CYS A 37 -3.69 -6.54 -0.52
C CYS A 37 -5.00 -6.92 0.19
N PRO A 38 -6.20 -6.60 -0.33
CA PRO A 38 -7.44 -7.13 0.25
C PRO A 38 -7.55 -8.67 0.21
N TYR A 39 -6.69 -9.35 -0.55
CA TYR A 39 -6.73 -10.79 -0.78
C TYR A 39 -5.44 -11.50 -0.36
N VAL A 40 -4.58 -10.83 0.43
CA VAL A 40 -3.21 -11.31 0.75
C VAL A 40 -3.18 -12.71 1.35
N ASP A 41 -4.14 -13.07 2.19
CA ASP A 41 -4.23 -14.40 2.81
C ASP A 41 -4.45 -15.50 1.77
N ALA A 42 -5.34 -15.26 0.80
CA ALA A 42 -5.59 -16.21 -0.28
C ALA A 42 -4.43 -16.27 -1.28
N LEU A 43 -3.75 -15.15 -1.51
CA LEU A 43 -2.58 -15.10 -2.40
C LEU A 43 -1.36 -15.80 -1.82
N ASN A 44 -1.22 -15.80 -0.49
CA ASN A 44 -0.15 -16.49 0.23
C ASN A 44 -0.49 -17.94 0.58
N ASP A 45 -1.70 -18.42 0.26
CA ASP A 45 -2.06 -19.82 0.39
C ASP A 45 -1.47 -20.65 -0.77
N MET A 46 -0.33 -21.28 -0.48
CA MET A 46 0.41 -22.15 -1.39
C MET A 46 -0.33 -23.44 -1.79
N THR A 47 -1.49 -23.73 -1.19
CA THR A 47 -2.33 -24.89 -1.57
C THR A 47 -3.32 -24.56 -2.70
N THR A 48 -3.43 -23.28 -3.07
CA THR A 48 -4.32 -22.80 -4.13
C THR A 48 -3.55 -22.19 -5.31
N ASP A 49 -4.26 -21.92 -6.39
CA ASP A 49 -3.77 -21.22 -7.58
C ASP A 49 -4.11 -19.71 -7.56
N CYS A 50 -4.55 -19.14 -6.43
CA CYS A 50 -5.01 -17.75 -6.36
C CYS A 50 -3.98 -16.73 -6.87
N ALA A 51 -2.70 -16.89 -6.52
CA ALA A 51 -1.63 -16.03 -7.02
C ALA A 51 -1.53 -16.09 -8.55
N SER A 52 -1.48 -17.29 -9.12
CA SER A 52 -1.41 -17.49 -10.57
C SER A 52 -2.67 -16.95 -11.28
N THR A 53 -3.86 -17.14 -10.69
CA THR A 53 -5.13 -16.66 -11.25
C THR A 53 -5.18 -15.14 -11.30
N ILE A 54 -4.87 -14.43 -10.21
CA ILE A 54 -4.95 -12.96 -10.21
C ILE A 54 -3.91 -12.34 -11.15
N PHE A 55 -2.68 -12.86 -11.18
CA PHE A 55 -1.66 -12.35 -12.10
C PHE A 55 -2.00 -12.63 -13.57
N SER A 56 -2.69 -13.73 -13.87
CA SER A 56 -3.20 -13.99 -15.21
C SER A 56 -4.18 -12.91 -15.67
N TYR A 57 -5.15 -12.53 -14.84
CA TYR A 57 -6.08 -11.46 -15.17
C TYR A 57 -5.41 -10.08 -15.22
N ILE A 58 -4.51 -9.77 -14.28
CA ILE A 58 -3.71 -8.53 -14.31
C ILE A 58 -2.98 -8.40 -15.65
N ASN A 59 -2.29 -9.45 -16.08
CA ASN A 59 -1.56 -9.46 -17.34
C ASN A 59 -2.50 -9.38 -18.55
N LEU A 60 -3.64 -10.07 -18.50
CA LEU A 60 -4.63 -10.08 -19.59
C LEU A 60 -5.26 -8.70 -19.83
N TYR A 61 -5.70 -8.02 -18.77
CA TYR A 61 -6.36 -6.72 -18.85
C TYR A 61 -5.37 -5.56 -19.04
N GLY A 62 -4.19 -5.64 -18.42
CA GLY A 62 -3.17 -4.61 -18.54
C GLY A 62 -2.20 -4.77 -19.71
N LYS A 63 -2.24 -5.93 -20.41
CA LYS A 63 -1.27 -6.31 -21.44
C LYS A 63 0.18 -6.27 -20.92
N TYR A 64 0.37 -6.65 -19.66
CA TYR A 64 1.69 -6.63 -19.02
C TYR A 64 2.55 -7.82 -19.47
N PRO A 65 3.87 -7.62 -19.64
CA PRO A 65 4.78 -8.71 -19.92
C PRO A 65 4.87 -9.67 -18.73
N PRO A 66 5.03 -10.99 -18.97
CA PRO A 66 5.24 -11.96 -17.90
C PRO A 66 6.42 -11.57 -17.01
N GLY A 67 6.25 -11.66 -15.68
CA GLY A 67 7.30 -11.36 -14.72
C GLY A 67 7.55 -9.86 -14.47
N LEU A 68 6.77 -8.94 -15.06
CA LEU A 68 6.93 -7.51 -14.81
C LEU A 68 6.96 -7.19 -13.31
N PHE A 69 5.91 -7.57 -12.59
CA PHE A 69 5.77 -7.23 -11.19
C PHE A 69 6.79 -7.91 -10.29
N SER A 70 7.17 -9.17 -10.56
CA SER A 70 8.23 -9.83 -9.79
C SER A 70 9.61 -9.20 -10.02
N SER A 71 9.84 -8.58 -11.18
CA SER A 71 11.09 -7.90 -11.49
C SER A 71 11.21 -6.48 -10.90
N ILE A 72 10.09 -5.77 -10.74
CA ILE A 72 10.11 -4.36 -10.30
C ILE A 72 9.52 -4.13 -8.90
N CYS A 73 8.80 -5.10 -8.33
CA CYS A 73 8.14 -4.98 -7.04
C CYS A 73 8.75 -5.94 -6.02
N ARG A 74 9.86 -5.52 -5.42
CA ARG A 74 10.54 -6.25 -4.34
C ARG A 74 11.05 -5.26 -3.31
N GLU A 75 10.53 -5.36 -2.08
CA GLU A 75 10.98 -4.55 -0.94
C GLU A 75 12.05 -5.30 -0.11
N GLY A 76 12.09 -6.63 -0.18
CA GLY A 76 13.06 -7.45 0.55
C GLY A 76 13.01 -8.94 0.21
N VAL A 77 13.44 -9.79 1.15
CA VAL A 77 13.35 -11.25 1.04
C VAL A 77 11.92 -11.77 1.20
N GLU A 78 11.11 -11.06 1.98
CA GLU A 78 9.68 -11.35 2.21
C GLU A 78 8.77 -10.92 1.05
N GLY A 79 9.34 -10.40 -0.05
CA GLY A 79 8.59 -9.96 -1.22
C GLY A 79 8.10 -8.52 -1.12
N LEU A 80 6.80 -8.32 -1.37
CA LEU A 80 6.15 -7.01 -1.42
C LEU A 80 5.16 -6.89 -0.26
N ALA A 81 5.47 -6.01 0.69
CA ALA A 81 4.63 -5.80 1.86
C ALA A 81 3.36 -5.02 1.51
N CYS A 82 2.23 -5.42 2.09
CA CYS A 82 1.01 -4.63 2.06
C CYS A 82 1.11 -3.44 3.02
N PRO A 83 0.69 -2.23 2.60
CA PRO A 83 0.66 -1.10 3.51
C PRO A 83 -0.31 -1.37 4.67
N PRO A 84 -0.04 -0.82 5.86
CA PRO A 84 -0.96 -0.96 6.99
C PRO A 84 -2.34 -0.43 6.62
N LEU A 85 -3.37 -1.16 7.04
CA LEU A 85 -4.76 -0.72 6.85
C LEU A 85 -4.95 0.66 7.51
N PRO A 86 -5.67 1.60 6.86
CA PRO A 86 -6.01 2.85 7.52
C PRO A 86 -6.80 2.56 8.81
N PRO A 87 -6.66 3.40 9.85
CA PRO A 87 -7.46 3.25 11.06
C PRO A 87 -8.94 3.28 10.69
N PRO A 88 -9.79 2.50 11.39
CA PRO A 88 -11.22 2.49 11.12
C PRO A 88 -11.77 3.92 11.23
N SER A 89 -12.36 4.40 10.15
CA SER A 89 -13.05 5.68 10.12
C SER A 89 -14.28 5.57 11.01
N ASN A 90 -14.22 6.09 12.24
CA ASN A 90 -15.41 6.29 13.07
C ASN A 90 -16.30 7.36 12.40
N SER A 91 -17.12 6.96 11.42
CA SER A 91 -18.16 7.81 10.84
C SER A 91 -19.34 7.91 11.80
N ASN A 92 -19.13 8.52 12.96
CA ASN A 92 -20.17 8.96 13.88
C ASN A 92 -19.68 10.23 14.58
N SER A 93 -19.88 11.38 13.93
CA SER A 93 -20.13 12.65 14.63
C SER A 93 -20.60 13.71 13.65
N THR A 94 -21.87 14.05 13.80
CA THR A 94 -22.52 15.29 13.42
C THR A 94 -21.61 16.51 13.59
N SER A 95 -21.60 17.36 12.57
CA SER A 95 -20.98 18.68 12.56
C SER A 95 -21.53 19.56 13.69
N LEU A 96 -20.69 19.99 14.64
CA LEU A 96 -20.88 21.19 15.46
C LEU A 96 -19.53 21.76 15.92
N LEU A 97 -19.10 22.79 15.19
CA LEU A 97 -18.36 24.00 15.61
C LEU A 97 -17.48 23.94 16.87
N LYS A 98 -16.15 24.07 16.70
CA LYS A 98 -15.30 25.03 17.46
C LYS A 98 -13.90 25.08 16.85
N ARG A 99 -13.60 26.14 16.09
CA ARG A 99 -12.98 27.42 16.49
C ARG A 99 -11.46 27.30 16.71
N SER A 100 -10.77 28.14 15.94
CA SER A 100 -9.34 28.38 15.82
C SER A 100 -8.58 28.67 17.11
N SER A 101 -7.29 28.29 17.16
CA SER A 101 -6.16 29.18 17.50
C SER A 101 -4.81 28.51 17.18
N PRO A 102 -3.80 29.26 16.70
CA PRO A 102 -2.42 28.81 16.62
C PRO A 102 -1.70 29.11 17.94
N SER A 103 -0.77 28.25 18.38
CA SER A 103 0.12 28.59 19.49
C SER A 103 1.54 28.16 19.16
N ASN A 104 2.33 29.15 18.78
CA ASN A 104 3.78 29.18 18.99
C ASN A 104 4.05 29.18 20.50
N VAL A 105 5.04 28.42 20.99
CA VAL A 105 5.93 28.84 22.09
C VAL A 105 7.20 27.96 22.17
N ASN A 106 8.32 28.61 21.83
CA ASN A 106 9.61 28.71 22.54
C ASN A 106 10.53 27.49 22.81
N ALA A 107 11.72 27.60 22.20
CA ALA A 107 12.98 27.03 22.65
C ALA A 107 13.54 27.80 23.87
N SER A 108 13.95 27.10 24.94
CA SER A 108 15.13 27.41 25.79
C SER A 108 15.13 26.48 27.01
N GLY A 109 16.27 25.83 27.28
CA GLY A 109 16.47 24.94 28.44
C GLY A 109 17.94 24.65 28.72
N LEU A 110 18.81 25.65 28.48
CA LEU A 110 20.24 25.68 28.79
C LEU A 110 20.45 25.93 30.30
N LEU A 111 20.13 24.97 31.18
CA LEU A 111 20.36 25.18 32.63
C LEU A 111 20.57 23.90 33.48
N LEU A 112 21.24 22.87 32.96
CA LEU A 112 21.52 21.64 33.74
C LEU A 112 22.98 21.14 33.70
N LEU A 113 23.95 21.92 33.21
CA LEU A 113 25.35 21.47 33.07
C LEU A 113 26.36 22.12 34.05
N LEU A 114 25.93 22.79 35.12
CA LEU A 114 26.82 23.53 36.04
C LEU A 114 27.07 22.88 37.42
N LEU A 115 26.70 21.61 37.64
CA LEU A 115 26.90 20.93 38.94
C LEU A 115 27.99 19.84 38.95
N SER A 116 28.87 19.77 37.95
CA SER A 116 29.99 18.82 37.91
C SER A 116 31.35 19.41 38.30
N LEU A 117 31.41 20.65 38.81
CA LEU A 117 32.61 21.20 39.44
C LEU A 117 32.31 21.74 40.85
N LEU A 118 32.05 20.82 41.77
CA LEU A 118 32.42 20.96 43.18
C LEU A 118 32.97 19.62 43.68
#